data_AF-A0A264YAD3-F1
#
_entry.id   AF-A0A264YAD3-F1
#
_cell.length_a   1.000
_cell.length_b   1.000
_cell.length_c   1.000
_cell.angle_alpha   90.00
_cell.angle_beta   90.00
_cell.angle_gamma   90.00
#
_symmetry.space_group_name_H-M   'P 1'
#
loop_
_entity.id
_entity.type
_entity.pdbx_description
1 polymer ?
#
loop_
_entity_poly.entity_id
_entity_poly.type
_entity_poly.pdbx_seq_one_letter_code
_entity_poly.pdbx_strand_id
1 'polypeptide(L)'
;MKKIFTFIFACTAAMTAMAQSDGSTVSWGLNGTGTEADPYIISTAADFAAMANNCNADHKGTGEYFKMTNDIDFGGSEASPTQLPAIGKDGNAQITKIAYGFDGTFDGDGHTISGIYHTENGNNAEGKYNALFGCIDKNGVVKNIVFSENNHITSYNYVGSIASLNMGTIENCSNYADITATNFAAGGICGFMVNGNGTVKDCHNYGNVTAMTYASGICGGSQSGKSITTYSYLIEGCTNSGNLSTSNGLGSAGIAGSYSGAIRNCTNSGNVDDTHGTAKSKQYSAGIVSCASNAVDIEGCTNSGSINGVKNVGGIVGNVMKGDEAATAISNCVNNGAVSGQDLYVAGIVGNSARAEGLVSVVKCTNNGEVTSTGTSEFIGNLRGNTTIALGDGNVIGAGLKVLPLDPTDPTGISDVNVNKTANGVFLRNGKIVIVKNNKEYTVGGVQMVKK
;
A
#
# COMPACT_ATOMS: atom_id res chain seq x y z
N MET A 1 3.57 -66.65 -25.23
CA MET A 1 3.08 -65.78 -24.13
C MET A 1 4.28 -65.21 -23.37
N LYS A 2 4.71 -63.98 -23.67
CA LYS A 2 5.65 -63.20 -22.86
C LYS A 2 5.01 -61.84 -22.64
N LYS A 3 4.57 -61.57 -21.41
CA LYS A 3 4.00 -60.28 -21.00
C LYS A 3 5.17 -59.32 -20.78
N ILE A 4 5.21 -58.23 -21.53
CA ILE A 4 6.11 -57.10 -21.27
C ILE A 4 5.36 -56.20 -20.29
N PHE A 5 5.85 -56.15 -19.04
CA PHE A 5 5.44 -55.17 -18.05
C PHE A 5 6.27 -53.91 -18.28
N THR A 6 5.61 -52.83 -18.70
CA THR A 6 6.20 -51.48 -18.74
C THR A 6 6.12 -50.90 -17.33
N PHE A 7 7.24 -50.87 -16.61
CA PHE A 7 7.36 -50.09 -15.38
C PHE A 7 7.57 -48.61 -15.74
N ILE A 8 6.58 -47.77 -15.43
CA ILE A 8 6.71 -46.32 -15.46
C ILE A 8 7.38 -45.92 -14.13
N PHE A 9 8.65 -45.53 -14.18
CA PHE A 9 9.28 -44.80 -13.08
C PHE A 9 8.74 -43.36 -13.10
N ALA A 10 7.87 -43.04 -12.15
CA ALA A 10 7.54 -41.67 -11.83
C ALA A 10 8.76 -41.05 -11.12
N CYS A 11 9.54 -40.24 -11.84
CA CYS A 11 10.53 -39.36 -11.23
C CYS A 11 9.79 -38.25 -10.48
N THR A 12 9.46 -38.48 -9.21
CA THR A 12 9.21 -37.40 -8.26
C THR A 12 10.53 -36.68 -8.02
N ALA A 13 10.79 -35.62 -8.78
CA ALA A 13 11.83 -34.67 -8.44
C ALA A 13 11.40 -33.98 -7.14
N ALA A 14 11.90 -34.47 -6.01
CA ALA A 14 11.91 -33.71 -4.77
C ALA A 14 12.75 -32.46 -5.05
N MET A 15 12.10 -31.32 -5.30
CA MET A 15 12.75 -30.03 -5.17
C MET A 15 13.06 -29.84 -3.69
N THR A 16 14.21 -30.33 -3.26
CA THR A 16 14.83 -29.85 -2.02
C THR A 16 15.19 -28.39 -2.27
N ALA A 17 14.36 -27.48 -1.79
CA ALA A 17 14.74 -26.09 -1.61
C ALA A 17 15.96 -26.11 -0.66
N MET A 18 17.16 -25.95 -1.23
CA MET A 18 18.34 -25.69 -0.42
C MET A 18 18.14 -24.28 0.14
N ALA A 19 17.74 -24.18 1.41
CA ALA A 19 17.75 -22.92 2.14
C ALA A 19 19.15 -22.33 2.04
N GLN A 20 19.27 -21.21 1.32
CA GLN A 20 20.53 -20.50 1.22
C GLN A 20 20.71 -19.78 2.55
N SER A 21 21.56 -20.32 3.44
CA SER A 21 21.82 -19.67 4.72
C SER A 21 22.52 -18.33 4.52
N ASP A 22 22.25 -17.38 5.42
CA ASP A 22 22.85 -16.04 5.42
C ASP A 22 24.32 -16.02 5.89
N GLY A 23 24.89 -17.19 6.20
CA GLY A 23 26.27 -17.35 6.68
C GLY A 23 26.45 -17.02 8.17
N SER A 24 25.38 -16.70 8.91
CA SER A 24 25.44 -16.49 10.36
C SER A 24 25.84 -17.76 11.10
N THR A 25 26.72 -17.63 12.10
CA THR A 25 27.02 -18.68 13.08
C THR A 25 26.36 -18.42 14.43
N VAL A 26 25.56 -17.36 14.53
CA VAL A 26 24.85 -16.99 15.75
C VAL A 26 23.65 -17.92 15.92
N SER A 27 23.41 -18.38 17.16
CA SER A 27 22.22 -19.18 17.48
C SER A 27 21.13 -18.24 17.96
N TRP A 28 19.89 -18.46 17.49
CA TRP A 28 18.72 -17.69 17.93
C TRP A 28 18.44 -17.80 19.44
N GLY A 29 18.93 -18.86 20.09
CA GLY A 29 18.63 -19.12 21.51
C GLY A 29 17.15 -19.49 21.74
N LEU A 30 16.46 -19.97 20.70
CA LEU A 30 15.05 -20.34 20.70
C LEU A 30 14.90 -21.87 20.59
N ASN A 31 13.74 -22.37 21.02
CA ASN A 31 13.37 -23.76 20.81
C ASN A 31 12.95 -23.99 19.35
N GLY A 32 13.21 -25.18 18.81
CA GLY A 32 12.99 -25.54 17.40
C GLY A 32 14.27 -25.50 16.57
N THR A 33 14.22 -26.02 15.35
CA THR A 33 15.37 -26.07 14.42
C THR A 33 15.32 -25.02 13.31
N GLY A 34 14.26 -24.21 13.26
CA GLY A 34 14.10 -23.15 12.26
C GLY A 34 13.67 -23.66 10.88
N THR A 35 13.26 -24.92 10.78
CA THR A 35 12.72 -25.48 9.53
C THR A 35 11.21 -25.26 9.44
N GLU A 36 10.61 -25.36 8.25
CA GLU A 36 9.16 -25.23 8.10
C GLU A 36 8.37 -26.25 8.97
N ALA A 37 8.89 -27.47 9.10
CA ALA A 37 8.27 -28.53 9.89
C ALA A 37 8.53 -28.40 11.41
N ASP A 38 9.56 -27.66 11.80
CA ASP A 38 9.99 -27.45 13.18
C ASP A 38 10.55 -26.01 13.34
N PRO A 39 9.66 -25.00 13.33
CA PRO A 39 10.05 -23.59 13.35
C PRO A 39 10.61 -23.20 14.72
N TYR A 40 11.35 -22.10 14.76
CA TYR A 40 11.71 -21.46 16.02
C TYR A 40 10.46 -20.94 16.74
N ILE A 41 10.32 -21.29 18.01
CA ILE A 41 9.13 -21.02 18.80
C ILE A 41 9.26 -19.69 19.53
N ILE A 42 8.25 -18.84 19.37
CA ILE A 42 8.12 -17.55 20.04
C ILE A 42 6.88 -17.59 20.95
N SER A 43 7.08 -17.84 22.25
CA SER A 43 5.98 -18.01 23.20
C SER A 43 5.87 -16.87 24.21
N THR A 44 6.89 -16.02 24.30
CA THR A 44 7.02 -14.98 25.32
C THR A 44 7.65 -13.70 24.77
N ALA A 45 7.52 -12.59 25.49
CA ALA A 45 8.20 -11.34 25.17
C ALA A 45 9.73 -11.49 25.18
N ALA A 46 10.29 -12.39 26.00
CA ALA A 46 11.72 -12.67 26.03
C ALA A 46 12.20 -13.40 24.77
N ASP A 47 11.41 -14.36 24.24
CA ASP A 47 11.71 -15.04 22.97
C ASP A 47 11.69 -14.04 21.81
N PHE A 48 10.70 -13.15 21.79
CA PHE A 48 10.60 -12.10 20.78
C PHE A 48 11.81 -11.15 20.85
N ALA A 49 12.21 -10.74 22.05
CA ALA A 49 13.40 -9.91 22.25
C ALA A 49 14.70 -10.64 21.84
N ALA A 50 14.82 -11.94 22.10
CA ALA A 50 15.94 -12.75 21.64
C ALA A 50 16.01 -12.80 20.10
N MET A 51 14.86 -12.98 19.43
CA MET A 51 14.78 -12.91 17.98
C MET A 51 15.21 -11.52 17.47
N ALA A 52 14.67 -10.43 18.03
CA ALA A 52 15.04 -9.08 17.63
C ALA A 52 16.55 -8.82 17.79
N ASN A 53 17.14 -9.22 18.91
CA ASN A 53 18.58 -9.04 19.17
C ASN A 53 19.45 -9.79 18.15
N ASN A 54 19.13 -11.03 17.85
CA ASN A 54 19.88 -11.83 16.86
C ASN A 54 19.72 -11.27 15.44
N CYS A 55 18.49 -10.89 15.06
CA CYS A 55 18.24 -10.27 13.76
C CYS A 55 19.02 -8.97 13.58
N ASN A 56 19.11 -8.17 14.64
CA ASN A 56 19.85 -6.91 14.62
C ASN A 56 21.38 -7.11 14.71
N ALA A 57 21.84 -8.30 15.10
CA ALA A 57 23.22 -8.76 15.06
C ALA A 57 23.59 -9.47 13.74
N ASP A 58 22.89 -9.15 12.66
CA ASP A 58 23.14 -9.58 11.28
C ASP A 58 22.80 -11.06 10.98
N HIS A 59 22.04 -11.73 11.85
CA HIS A 59 21.41 -13.03 11.56
C HIS A 59 20.01 -12.78 10.97
N LYS A 60 19.87 -12.65 9.66
CA LYS A 60 18.63 -12.19 9.00
C LYS A 60 17.50 -13.22 8.99
N GLY A 61 17.84 -14.49 9.17
CA GLY A 61 16.88 -15.58 9.15
C GLY A 61 16.56 -16.12 7.77
N THR A 62 17.43 -15.91 6.77
CA THR A 62 17.17 -16.35 5.39
C THR A 62 16.92 -17.86 5.34
N GLY A 63 15.70 -18.23 4.90
CA GLY A 63 15.27 -19.63 4.81
C GLY A 63 14.88 -20.28 6.14
N GLU A 64 14.85 -19.52 7.23
CA GLU A 64 14.46 -19.98 8.56
C GLU A 64 13.02 -19.55 8.89
N TYR A 65 12.37 -20.35 9.74
CA TYR A 65 10.95 -20.22 10.09
C TYR A 65 10.79 -19.96 11.58
N PHE A 66 9.90 -19.02 11.92
CA PHE A 66 9.55 -18.60 13.27
C PHE A 66 8.04 -18.67 13.42
N LYS A 67 7.57 -19.14 14.58
CA LYS A 67 6.14 -19.31 14.84
C LYS A 67 5.78 -18.85 16.25
N MET A 68 4.78 -17.98 16.36
CA MET A 68 4.16 -17.67 17.64
C MET A 68 3.30 -18.85 18.12
N THR A 69 3.31 -19.11 19.41
CA THR A 69 2.46 -20.16 20.01
C THR A 69 1.59 -19.66 21.16
N ASN A 70 1.67 -18.37 21.49
CA ASN A 70 0.90 -17.68 22.50
C ASN A 70 0.72 -16.22 22.09
N ASP A 71 -0.30 -15.58 22.66
CA ASP A 71 -0.36 -14.13 22.68
C ASP A 71 0.81 -13.59 23.53
N ILE A 72 1.38 -12.47 23.11
CA ILE A 72 2.55 -11.85 23.74
C ILE A 72 2.18 -10.45 24.22
N ASP A 73 2.23 -10.27 25.53
CA ASP A 73 2.07 -8.97 26.19
C ASP A 73 3.42 -8.43 26.67
N PHE A 74 3.76 -7.22 26.23
CA PHE A 74 4.98 -6.50 26.61
C PHE A 74 4.79 -5.64 27.88
N GLY A 75 3.56 -5.54 28.41
CA GLY A 75 3.27 -4.92 29.71
C GLY A 75 3.50 -3.41 29.81
N GLY A 76 3.75 -2.74 28.69
CA GLY A 76 3.98 -1.30 28.60
C GLY A 76 2.71 -0.48 28.75
N SER A 77 2.87 0.73 29.27
CA SER A 77 1.81 1.71 29.48
C SER A 77 2.37 3.12 29.42
N GLU A 78 1.51 4.15 29.47
CA GLU A 78 1.98 5.54 29.58
C GLU A 78 2.86 5.79 30.81
N ALA A 79 2.51 5.19 31.96
CA ALA A 79 3.27 5.33 33.20
C ALA A 79 4.57 4.52 33.21
N SER A 80 4.65 3.46 32.41
CA SER A 80 5.85 2.63 32.24
C SER A 80 5.99 2.24 30.76
N PRO A 81 6.54 3.13 29.92
CA PRO A 81 6.61 2.89 28.48
C PRO A 81 7.49 1.71 28.10
N THR A 82 6.96 0.78 27.32
CA THR A 82 7.75 -0.27 26.66
C THR A 82 7.94 0.07 25.19
N GLN A 83 9.19 0.26 24.77
CA GLN A 83 9.53 0.60 23.38
C GLN A 83 9.43 -0.61 22.46
N LEU A 84 9.33 -0.35 21.16
CA LEU A 84 9.27 -1.38 20.13
C LEU A 84 10.48 -2.34 20.21
N PRO A 85 10.25 -3.67 20.30
CA PRO A 85 11.29 -4.69 20.28
C PRO A 85 11.62 -5.09 18.83
N ALA A 86 11.96 -4.13 17.98
CA ALA A 86 11.84 -4.36 16.55
C ALA A 86 12.89 -5.31 15.96
N ILE A 87 12.42 -6.12 15.00
CA ILE A 87 13.19 -7.08 14.23
C ILE A 87 13.67 -6.41 12.94
N GLY A 88 14.98 -6.35 12.72
CA GLY A 88 15.60 -5.71 11.55
C GLY A 88 15.85 -4.21 11.76
N LYS A 89 17.10 -3.83 12.05
CA LYS A 89 17.49 -2.51 12.57
C LYS A 89 17.32 -1.31 11.64
N ASP A 90 17.07 -1.51 10.35
CA ASP A 90 17.09 -0.43 9.36
C ASP A 90 15.75 0.28 9.13
N GLY A 91 14.76 0.10 10.00
CA GLY A 91 13.43 0.72 9.80
C GLY A 91 13.41 2.24 9.75
N ASN A 92 14.35 2.91 10.43
CA ASN A 92 14.51 4.36 10.39
C ASN A 92 15.73 4.81 9.57
N ALA A 93 16.38 3.90 8.85
CA ALA A 93 17.55 4.22 8.05
C ALA A 93 17.17 5.09 6.84
N GLN A 94 18.13 5.89 6.36
CA GLN A 94 18.00 6.47 5.02
C GLN A 94 17.87 5.33 4.01
N ILE A 95 16.93 5.43 3.07
CA ILE A 95 16.64 4.37 2.09
C ILE A 95 17.91 3.86 1.37
N THR A 96 18.88 4.74 1.12
CA THR A 96 20.16 4.41 0.46
C THR A 96 21.16 3.63 1.32
N LYS A 97 20.87 3.43 2.60
CA LYS A 97 21.77 2.79 3.58
C LYS A 97 21.20 1.50 4.17
N ILE A 98 20.06 1.03 3.69
CA ILE A 98 19.45 -0.23 4.13
C ILE A 98 20.39 -1.38 3.77
N ALA A 99 20.82 -2.14 4.77
CA ALA A 99 21.71 -3.29 4.66
C ALA A 99 21.21 -4.52 5.46
N TYR A 100 20.33 -4.32 6.45
CA TYR A 100 19.97 -5.30 7.48
C TYR A 100 18.46 -5.34 7.75
N GLY A 101 17.77 -6.26 7.07
CA GLY A 101 16.35 -6.57 7.30
C GLY A 101 16.15 -8.05 7.62
N PHE A 102 14.96 -8.36 8.13
CA PHE A 102 14.47 -9.71 8.35
C PHE A 102 14.17 -10.39 7.01
N ASP A 103 14.77 -11.55 6.77
CA ASP A 103 14.65 -12.29 5.50
C ASP A 103 14.10 -13.72 5.71
N GLY A 104 13.59 -14.02 6.90
CA GLY A 104 12.96 -15.29 7.25
C GLY A 104 11.44 -15.29 7.10
N THR A 105 10.80 -16.36 7.58
CA THR A 105 9.34 -16.48 7.65
C THR A 105 8.87 -16.40 9.09
N PHE A 106 8.12 -15.36 9.46
CA PHE A 106 7.48 -15.20 10.76
C PHE A 106 5.97 -15.43 10.64
N ASP A 107 5.47 -16.47 11.30
CA ASP A 107 4.06 -16.81 11.39
C ASP A 107 3.51 -16.50 12.78
N GLY A 108 2.64 -15.49 12.88
CA GLY A 108 1.94 -15.17 14.12
C GLY A 108 0.88 -16.19 14.52
N ASP A 109 0.50 -17.12 13.64
CA ASP A 109 -0.53 -18.16 13.88
C ASP A 109 -1.88 -17.62 14.39
N GLY A 110 -2.17 -16.34 14.13
CA GLY A 110 -3.37 -15.64 14.61
C GLY A 110 -3.25 -15.10 16.03
N HIS A 111 -2.07 -15.18 16.65
CA HIS A 111 -1.83 -14.66 17.99
C HIS A 111 -1.71 -13.14 18.04
N THR A 112 -1.99 -12.62 19.24
CA THR A 112 -2.00 -11.18 19.52
C THR A 112 -0.68 -10.71 20.10
N ILE A 113 -0.22 -9.53 19.66
CA ILE A 113 0.86 -8.77 20.29
C ILE A 113 0.26 -7.51 20.95
N SER A 114 0.53 -7.29 22.24
CA SER A 114 -0.01 -6.18 23.03
C SER A 114 1.04 -5.55 23.97
N GLY A 115 0.67 -4.43 24.61
CA GLY A 115 1.46 -3.81 25.68
C GLY A 115 2.72 -3.09 25.20
N ILE A 116 2.78 -2.67 23.94
CA ILE A 116 3.82 -1.79 23.43
C ILE A 116 3.36 -0.34 23.59
N TYR A 117 4.13 0.48 24.29
CA TYR A 117 3.86 1.91 24.44
C TYR A 117 5.06 2.71 23.94
N HIS A 118 5.16 2.81 22.63
CA HIS A 118 6.30 3.40 21.94
C HIS A 118 6.04 4.87 21.61
N THR A 119 6.92 5.75 22.09
CA THR A 119 6.80 7.20 21.94
C THR A 119 8.10 7.85 21.45
N GLU A 120 9.11 7.05 21.14
CA GLU A 120 10.40 7.56 20.67
C GLU A 120 10.33 8.04 19.21
N ASN A 121 10.09 9.33 19.04
CA ASN A 121 9.84 9.95 17.74
C ASN A 121 10.94 10.93 17.27
N GLY A 122 12.13 10.89 17.87
CA GLY A 122 13.23 11.77 17.46
C GLY A 122 13.84 11.38 16.10
N ASN A 123 14.25 12.39 15.33
CA ASN A 123 14.68 12.28 13.94
C ASN A 123 15.86 11.31 13.70
N ASN A 124 15.64 10.28 12.87
CA ASN A 124 16.66 9.39 12.27
C ASN A 124 17.78 8.94 13.24
N ALA A 125 17.47 8.74 14.52
CA ALA A 125 18.48 8.31 15.48
C ALA A 125 18.74 6.81 15.34
N GLU A 126 20.01 6.42 15.45
CA GLU A 126 20.45 5.03 15.45
C GLU A 126 19.73 4.22 16.54
N GLY A 127 19.33 2.99 16.22
CA GLY A 127 18.60 2.12 17.14
C GLY A 127 17.12 2.45 17.33
N LYS A 128 16.55 3.39 16.55
CA LYS A 128 15.11 3.67 16.57
C LYS A 128 14.33 2.81 15.59
N TYR A 129 13.15 2.42 16.04
CA TYR A 129 12.26 1.54 15.32
C TYR A 129 10.90 2.18 15.17
N ASN A 130 10.24 1.92 14.05
CA ASN A 130 8.94 2.52 13.76
C ASN A 130 7.83 1.48 13.50
N ALA A 131 8.11 0.19 13.75
CA ALA A 131 7.17 -0.94 13.67
C ALA A 131 7.75 -2.19 14.36
N LEU A 132 6.97 -3.29 14.45
CA LEU A 132 7.45 -4.61 14.92
C LEU A 132 8.64 -5.13 14.11
N PHE A 133 8.59 -4.96 12.80
CA PHE A 133 9.70 -5.25 11.89
C PHE A 133 10.22 -3.91 11.37
N GLY A 134 11.44 -3.54 11.73
CA GLY A 134 12.03 -2.32 11.22
C GLY A 134 12.21 -2.43 9.70
N CYS A 135 12.78 -3.51 9.20
CA CYS A 135 12.86 -3.77 7.77
C CYS A 135 12.61 -5.25 7.47
N ILE A 136 11.67 -5.53 6.56
CA ILE A 136 11.48 -6.86 5.96
C ILE A 136 12.20 -6.86 4.61
N ASP A 137 13.19 -7.73 4.45
CA ASP A 137 13.98 -7.90 3.22
C ASP A 137 13.19 -8.73 2.18
N LYS A 138 13.70 -8.81 0.95
CA LYS A 138 12.94 -9.28 -0.22
C LYS A 138 12.39 -10.71 -0.15
N ASN A 139 13.00 -11.61 0.63
CA ASN A 139 12.50 -12.97 0.83
C ASN A 139 11.72 -13.11 2.15
N GLY A 140 11.74 -12.07 2.99
CA GLY A 140 11.04 -12.03 4.26
C GLY A 140 9.54 -12.16 4.09
N VAL A 141 8.92 -12.97 4.95
CA VAL A 141 7.47 -13.18 5.01
C VAL A 141 7.03 -12.97 6.45
N VAL A 142 6.08 -12.07 6.68
CA VAL A 142 5.47 -11.85 7.99
C VAL A 142 3.96 -12.01 7.84
N LYS A 143 3.36 -12.93 8.60
CA LYS A 143 1.94 -13.23 8.44
C LYS A 143 1.20 -13.56 9.73
N ASN A 144 -0.12 -13.48 9.69
CA ASN A 144 -1.03 -13.96 10.73
C ASN A 144 -0.84 -13.29 12.11
N ILE A 145 -0.53 -12.00 12.15
CA ILE A 145 -0.36 -11.24 13.41
C ILE A 145 -1.60 -10.40 13.70
N VAL A 146 -2.07 -10.44 14.95
CA VAL A 146 -3.04 -9.47 15.49
C VAL A 146 -2.31 -8.43 16.33
N PHE A 147 -2.28 -7.18 15.87
CA PHE A 147 -1.68 -6.06 16.61
C PHE A 147 -2.76 -5.36 17.43
N SER A 148 -2.73 -5.54 18.75
CA SER A 148 -3.77 -5.11 19.69
C SER A 148 -3.98 -3.60 19.74
N GLU A 149 -5.21 -3.16 20.05
CA GLU A 149 -5.57 -1.77 20.38
C GLU A 149 -4.83 -1.23 21.61
N ASN A 150 -4.34 -2.13 22.49
CA ASN A 150 -3.57 -1.77 23.68
C ASN A 150 -2.13 -1.35 23.36
N ASN A 151 -1.74 -1.33 22.08
CA ASN A 151 -0.47 -0.77 21.66
C ASN A 151 -0.63 0.72 21.34
N HIS A 152 0.44 1.49 21.58
CA HIS A 152 0.54 2.90 21.20
C HIS A 152 1.83 3.10 20.42
N ILE A 153 1.73 3.52 19.14
CA ILE A 153 2.89 3.72 18.26
C ILE A 153 2.95 5.17 17.78
N THR A 154 3.89 5.93 18.36
CA THR A 154 4.27 7.26 17.88
C THR A 154 5.76 7.28 17.54
N SER A 155 6.08 7.40 16.24
CA SER A 155 7.46 7.43 15.74
C SER A 155 7.67 8.51 14.68
N TYR A 156 8.87 8.60 14.08
CA TYR A 156 9.24 9.74 13.22
C TYR A 156 8.87 9.55 11.74
N ASN A 157 9.50 8.58 11.07
CA ASN A 157 9.34 8.31 9.64
C ASN A 157 8.89 6.87 9.41
N TYR A 158 8.19 6.63 8.30
CA TYR A 158 7.85 5.29 7.82
C TYR A 158 7.24 4.40 8.91
N VAL A 159 6.21 4.91 9.59
CA VAL A 159 5.65 4.24 10.76
C VAL A 159 4.58 3.23 10.33
N GLY A 160 4.61 2.03 10.90
CA GLY A 160 3.56 1.04 10.74
C GLY A 160 3.42 0.13 11.95
N SER A 161 2.34 -0.64 12.03
CA SER A 161 2.21 -1.65 13.10
C SER A 161 3.15 -2.84 12.85
N ILE A 162 3.11 -3.39 11.64
CA ILE A 162 3.87 -4.59 11.27
C ILE A 162 5.25 -4.24 10.76
N ALA A 163 5.35 -3.38 9.74
CA ALA A 163 6.64 -3.06 9.14
C ALA A 163 6.86 -1.56 8.99
N SER A 164 8.09 -1.11 9.24
CA SER A 164 8.49 0.27 8.95
C SER A 164 8.90 0.38 7.48
N LEU A 165 9.80 -0.48 7.03
CA LEU A 165 10.19 -0.65 5.63
C LEU A 165 9.89 -2.05 5.15
N ASN A 166 9.30 -2.18 3.96
CA ASN A 166 8.96 -3.47 3.37
C ASN A 166 9.56 -3.65 1.98
N MET A 167 10.30 -4.74 1.80
CA MET A 167 10.72 -5.31 0.51
C MET A 167 10.15 -6.72 0.29
N GLY A 168 9.63 -7.36 1.34
CA GLY A 168 9.10 -8.72 1.34
C GLY A 168 7.57 -8.76 1.29
N THR A 169 7.00 -9.76 1.98
CA THR A 169 5.55 -9.99 2.02
C THR A 169 5.01 -9.84 3.43
N ILE A 170 3.95 -9.04 3.56
CA ILE A 170 3.11 -8.96 4.75
C ILE A 170 1.74 -9.52 4.39
N GLU A 171 1.27 -10.56 5.08
CA GLU A 171 0.02 -11.24 4.72
C GLU A 171 -0.86 -11.51 5.93
N ASN A 172 -2.18 -11.30 5.81
CA ASN A 172 -3.16 -11.67 6.84
C ASN A 172 -2.84 -11.11 8.24
N CYS A 173 -2.43 -9.83 8.30
CA CYS A 173 -2.18 -9.13 9.55
C CYS A 173 -3.27 -8.09 9.83
N SER A 174 -3.64 -7.93 11.10
CA SER A 174 -4.66 -6.98 11.54
C SER A 174 -4.09 -5.98 12.53
N ASN A 175 -4.33 -4.69 12.33
CA ASN A 175 -3.96 -3.61 13.25
C ASN A 175 -5.18 -2.98 13.90
N TYR A 176 -5.21 -2.96 15.23
CA TYR A 176 -6.23 -2.27 16.02
C TYR A 176 -5.68 -1.03 16.75
N ALA A 177 -4.35 -0.82 16.75
CA ALA A 177 -3.72 0.32 17.42
C ALA A 177 -3.74 1.59 16.56
N ASP A 178 -3.83 2.75 17.20
CA ASP A 178 -3.57 4.01 16.54
C ASP A 178 -2.08 4.15 16.16
N ILE A 179 -1.81 4.58 14.93
CA ILE A 179 -0.46 4.74 14.39
C ILE A 179 -0.19 6.21 14.08
N THR A 180 0.89 6.76 14.64
CA THR A 180 1.28 8.16 14.45
C THR A 180 2.71 8.30 13.91
N ALA A 181 2.85 8.94 12.74
CA ALA A 181 4.13 9.44 12.23
C ALA A 181 4.26 10.95 12.43
N THR A 182 5.25 11.39 13.18
CA THR A 182 5.45 12.82 13.46
C THR A 182 6.13 13.57 12.33
N ASN A 183 6.57 12.91 11.24
CA ASN A 183 7.21 13.59 10.10
C ASN A 183 6.71 13.14 8.72
N PHE A 184 7.16 11.99 8.21
CA PHE A 184 6.90 11.67 6.81
C PHE A 184 5.64 10.82 6.62
N ALA A 185 5.73 9.50 6.66
CA ALA A 185 4.65 8.60 6.29
C ALA A 185 4.25 7.68 7.45
N ALA A 186 2.95 7.44 7.59
CA ALA A 186 2.38 6.39 8.41
C ALA A 186 1.46 5.51 7.55
N GLY A 187 1.57 4.19 7.72
CA GLY A 187 0.58 3.22 7.26
C GLY A 187 0.08 2.39 8.42
N GLY A 188 -1.21 2.06 8.48
CA GLY A 188 -1.74 1.21 9.55
C GLY A 188 -1.05 -0.16 9.64
N ILE A 189 -0.51 -0.68 8.53
CA ILE A 189 0.23 -1.96 8.46
C ILE A 189 1.71 -1.73 8.15
N CYS A 190 2.01 -0.96 7.12
CA CYS A 190 3.36 -0.77 6.58
C CYS A 190 3.70 0.71 6.44
N GLY A 191 4.83 1.15 6.97
CA GLY A 191 5.30 2.52 6.80
C GLY A 191 5.60 2.90 5.36
N PHE A 192 6.47 2.14 4.70
CA PHE A 192 6.91 2.42 3.33
C PHE A 192 7.47 1.20 2.60
N MET A 193 7.13 1.05 1.32
CA MET A 193 7.77 0.04 0.46
C MET A 193 8.98 0.62 -0.28
N VAL A 194 10.07 -0.14 -0.36
CA VAL A 194 11.36 0.36 -0.86
C VAL A 194 12.06 -0.63 -1.79
N ASN A 195 13.08 -0.16 -2.51
CA ASN A 195 13.93 -0.98 -3.39
C ASN A 195 13.17 -1.82 -4.41
N GLY A 196 11.92 -1.42 -4.66
CA GLY A 196 11.16 -1.92 -5.76
C GLY A 196 10.55 -3.31 -5.60
N ASN A 197 10.47 -3.76 -4.37
CA ASN A 197 9.75 -4.96 -3.98
C ASN A 197 8.92 -4.63 -2.74
N GLY A 198 7.87 -5.39 -2.48
CA GLY A 198 6.99 -5.19 -1.35
C GLY A 198 5.57 -5.58 -1.68
N THR A 199 5.04 -6.53 -0.91
CA THR A 199 3.65 -6.96 -0.98
C THR A 199 3.00 -6.77 0.39
N VAL A 200 1.81 -6.18 0.41
CA VAL A 200 0.91 -6.20 1.57
C VAL A 200 -0.41 -6.80 1.11
N LYS A 201 -0.80 -7.93 1.67
CA LYS A 201 -1.90 -8.73 1.16
C LYS A 201 -2.85 -9.16 2.28
N ASP A 202 -4.16 -9.10 2.03
CA ASP A 202 -5.19 -9.58 2.95
C ASP A 202 -5.05 -9.00 4.38
N CYS A 203 -4.57 -7.76 4.48
CA CYS A 203 -4.33 -7.09 5.77
C CYS A 203 -5.43 -6.08 6.11
N HIS A 204 -5.68 -5.89 7.40
CA HIS A 204 -6.79 -5.09 7.91
C HIS A 204 -6.32 -4.03 8.89
N ASN A 205 -6.67 -2.77 8.67
CA ASN A 205 -6.44 -1.70 9.63
C ASN A 205 -7.76 -1.20 10.22
N TYR A 206 -7.83 -1.15 11.54
CA TYR A 206 -8.96 -0.64 12.32
C TYR A 206 -8.59 0.59 13.14
N GLY A 207 -7.32 0.72 13.53
CA GLY A 207 -6.83 1.89 14.27
C GLY A 207 -6.68 3.13 13.40
N ASN A 208 -6.80 4.31 14.01
CA ASN A 208 -6.65 5.57 13.29
C ASN A 208 -5.19 5.79 12.88
N VAL A 209 -4.98 6.44 11.74
CA VAL A 209 -3.63 6.74 11.25
C VAL A 209 -3.46 8.24 11.08
N THR A 210 -2.46 8.78 11.76
CA THR A 210 -2.09 10.19 11.67
C THR A 210 -0.65 10.32 11.19
N ALA A 211 -0.39 11.22 10.25
CA ALA A 211 0.97 11.51 9.82
C ALA A 211 1.19 12.99 9.57
N MET A 212 2.43 13.45 9.68
CA MET A 212 2.75 14.81 9.25
C MET A 212 2.77 14.97 7.73
N THR A 213 3.12 13.97 6.88
CA THR A 213 3.10 14.14 5.40
C THR A 213 2.10 13.23 4.69
N TYR A 214 2.17 11.92 4.90
CA TYR A 214 1.30 10.94 4.26
C TYR A 214 0.71 9.98 5.29
N ALA A 215 -0.60 10.06 5.52
CA ALA A 215 -1.31 9.14 6.41
C ALA A 215 -2.13 8.15 5.58
N SER A 216 -2.01 6.86 5.86
CA SER A 216 -2.72 5.85 5.08
C SER A 216 -3.14 4.64 5.89
N GLY A 217 -4.29 4.07 5.54
CA GLY A 217 -4.82 2.94 6.30
C GLY A 217 -3.97 1.68 6.19
N ILE A 218 -3.35 1.40 5.03
CA ILE A 218 -2.54 0.19 4.84
C ILE A 218 -1.06 0.52 4.77
N CYS A 219 -0.64 1.29 3.74
CA CYS A 219 0.76 1.60 3.53
C CYS A 219 1.01 3.10 3.35
N GLY A 220 1.94 3.68 4.08
CA GLY A 220 2.23 5.12 3.98
C GLY A 220 2.73 5.56 2.59
N GLY A 221 3.29 4.64 1.81
CA GLY A 221 3.64 4.86 0.42
C GLY A 221 4.70 3.90 -0.11
N SER A 222 5.25 4.23 -1.28
CA SER A 222 6.35 3.49 -1.89
C SER A 222 7.40 4.42 -2.48
N GLN A 223 8.64 3.96 -2.55
CA GLN A 223 9.68 4.66 -3.29
C GLN A 223 9.33 4.69 -4.79
N SER A 224 9.33 5.89 -5.39
CA SER A 224 9.04 6.05 -6.81
C SER A 224 10.14 5.42 -7.68
N GLY A 225 9.79 4.42 -8.48
CA GLY A 225 10.69 3.87 -9.50
C GLY A 225 10.86 4.83 -10.67
N LYS A 226 12.02 4.85 -11.34
CA LYS A 226 12.24 5.67 -12.56
C LYS A 226 11.85 4.96 -13.86
N SER A 227 11.25 3.77 -13.82
CA SER A 227 10.90 3.00 -15.02
C SER A 227 9.75 2.03 -14.79
N ILE A 228 8.82 1.92 -15.75
CA ILE A 228 7.70 0.96 -15.75
C ILE A 228 8.16 -0.51 -15.74
N THR A 229 9.40 -0.80 -16.15
CA THR A 229 9.84 -2.19 -16.34
C THR A 229 10.31 -2.88 -15.05
N THR A 230 10.51 -2.12 -13.99
CA THR A 230 11.06 -2.65 -12.74
C THR A 230 10.45 -1.82 -11.62
N TYR A 231 9.39 -2.35 -10.99
CA TYR A 231 9.35 -2.66 -9.57
C TYR A 231 7.93 -3.01 -9.10
N SER A 232 7.83 -4.13 -8.38
CA SER A 232 6.64 -4.96 -8.20
C SER A 232 5.95 -4.70 -6.85
N TYR A 233 5.63 -3.44 -6.56
CA TYR A 233 4.85 -3.14 -5.37
C TYR A 233 3.39 -3.58 -5.56
N LEU A 234 2.85 -4.27 -4.56
CA LEU A 234 1.47 -4.77 -4.58
C LEU A 234 0.80 -4.53 -3.22
N ILE A 235 -0.40 -3.95 -3.27
CA ILE A 235 -1.35 -4.01 -2.16
C ILE A 235 -2.61 -4.71 -2.66
N GLU A 236 -2.99 -5.82 -2.04
CA GLU A 236 -4.10 -6.65 -2.53
C GLU A 236 -5.01 -7.15 -1.41
N GLY A 237 -6.33 -7.07 -1.59
CA GLY A 237 -7.29 -7.65 -0.64
C GLY A 237 -7.32 -6.95 0.72
N CYS A 238 -6.70 -5.78 0.85
CA CYS A 238 -6.58 -5.08 2.13
C CYS A 238 -7.79 -4.21 2.45
N THR A 239 -8.07 -4.00 3.74
CA THR A 239 -9.15 -3.12 4.20
C THR A 239 -8.73 -2.10 5.24
N ASN A 240 -9.18 -0.86 5.10
CA ASN A 240 -9.04 0.16 6.14
C ASN A 240 -10.41 0.58 6.70
N SER A 241 -10.56 0.55 8.02
CA SER A 241 -11.69 1.10 8.76
C SER A 241 -11.31 2.27 9.69
N GLY A 242 -10.03 2.48 9.95
CA GLY A 242 -9.56 3.57 10.80
C GLY A 242 -9.64 4.93 10.12
N ASN A 243 -9.88 5.99 10.88
CA ASN A 243 -9.91 7.35 10.34
C ASN A 243 -8.49 7.85 10.05
N LEU A 244 -8.39 8.73 9.06
CA LEU A 244 -7.14 9.20 8.50
C LEU A 244 -7.10 10.72 8.50
N SER A 245 -5.97 11.27 8.96
CA SER A 245 -5.74 12.71 8.89
C SER A 245 -4.25 13.03 8.83
N THR A 246 -3.92 14.17 8.24
CA THR A 246 -2.59 14.76 8.36
C THR A 246 -2.57 15.96 9.28
N SER A 247 -1.48 16.13 10.04
CA SER A 247 -1.32 17.30 10.91
C SER A 247 -0.73 18.50 10.17
N ASN A 248 0.07 18.25 9.13
CA ASN A 248 0.69 19.29 8.29
C ASN A 248 1.10 18.77 6.89
N GLY A 249 0.36 17.80 6.34
CA GLY A 249 0.85 16.89 5.31
C GLY A 249 0.26 16.98 3.93
N LEU A 250 1.00 16.47 2.95
CA LEU A 250 0.59 16.55 1.55
C LEU A 250 -0.71 15.80 1.28
N GLY A 251 -0.96 14.68 1.96
CA GLY A 251 -2.22 13.99 1.75
C GLY A 251 -2.44 12.68 2.49
N SER A 252 -3.69 12.35 2.74
CA SER A 252 -4.09 11.06 3.30
C SER A 252 -4.99 10.24 2.39
N ALA A 253 -4.92 8.91 2.52
CA ALA A 253 -5.82 8.03 1.79
C ALA A 253 -6.02 6.65 2.42
N GLY A 254 -7.19 6.06 2.17
CA GLY A 254 -7.61 4.78 2.76
C GLY A 254 -6.61 3.64 2.63
N ILE A 255 -5.95 3.50 1.49
CA ILE A 255 -5.04 2.36 1.23
C ILE A 255 -3.58 2.81 1.19
N ALA A 256 -3.24 3.78 0.34
CA ALA A 256 -1.86 4.20 0.14
C ALA A 256 -1.68 5.71 -0.04
N GLY A 257 -0.58 6.24 0.49
CA GLY A 257 -0.25 7.66 0.42
C GLY A 257 0.36 8.03 -0.94
N SER A 258 1.66 8.31 -0.94
CA SER A 258 2.43 8.48 -2.18
C SER A 258 2.89 7.12 -2.71
N TYR A 259 2.27 6.65 -3.79
CA TYR A 259 2.41 5.27 -4.25
C TYR A 259 2.78 5.13 -5.73
N SER A 260 3.44 4.03 -6.05
CA SER A 260 3.72 3.49 -7.39
C SER A 260 3.57 1.97 -7.30
N GLY A 261 2.94 1.31 -8.27
CA GLY A 261 2.67 -0.14 -8.21
C GLY A 261 1.21 -0.49 -8.49
N ALA A 262 0.76 -1.64 -7.99
CA ALA A 262 -0.61 -2.10 -8.17
C ALA A 262 -1.39 -2.14 -6.84
N ILE A 263 -2.65 -1.72 -6.89
CA ILE A 263 -3.60 -1.86 -5.78
C ILE A 263 -4.83 -2.59 -6.29
N ARG A 264 -5.15 -3.74 -5.71
CA ARG A 264 -6.23 -4.63 -6.19
C ARG A 264 -7.19 -5.02 -5.08
N ASN A 265 -8.49 -4.94 -5.37
CA ASN A 265 -9.53 -5.49 -4.50
C ASN A 265 -9.47 -4.96 -3.06
N CYS A 266 -9.03 -3.72 -2.88
CA CYS A 266 -8.91 -3.09 -1.56
C CYS A 266 -10.14 -2.26 -1.21
N THR A 267 -10.46 -2.18 0.09
CA THR A 267 -11.63 -1.42 0.57
C THR A 267 -11.25 -0.40 1.63
N ASN A 268 -11.76 0.82 1.51
CA ASN A 268 -11.72 1.83 2.56
C ASN A 268 -13.12 2.14 3.07
N SER A 269 -13.32 2.05 4.38
CA SER A 269 -14.51 2.55 5.11
C SER A 269 -14.16 3.62 6.14
N GLY A 270 -12.87 3.82 6.44
CA GLY A 270 -12.41 4.91 7.32
C GLY A 270 -12.57 6.28 6.67
N ASN A 271 -12.93 7.29 7.47
CA ASN A 271 -13.05 8.66 6.96
C ASN A 271 -11.66 9.28 6.77
N VAL A 272 -11.55 10.12 5.75
CA VAL A 272 -10.35 10.89 5.41
C VAL A 272 -10.67 12.37 5.63
N ASP A 273 -9.94 13.03 6.53
CA ASP A 273 -10.12 14.46 6.80
C ASP A 273 -8.78 15.21 6.89
N ASP A 274 -8.45 15.91 5.80
CA ASP A 274 -7.30 16.83 5.71
C ASP A 274 -7.77 18.30 5.59
N THR A 275 -8.96 18.63 6.11
CA THR A 275 -9.46 20.01 6.09
C THR A 275 -8.73 20.91 7.09
N HIS A 276 -8.08 20.30 8.08
CA HIS A 276 -7.32 20.92 9.15
C HIS A 276 -5.83 21.04 8.77
N GLY A 277 -5.12 22.07 9.28
CA GLY A 277 -3.67 22.28 9.04
C GLY A 277 -3.31 23.49 8.16
N THR A 278 -2.05 23.56 7.68
CA THR A 278 -1.51 24.69 6.91
C THR A 278 -1.82 24.62 5.40
N ALA A 279 -1.55 25.66 4.61
CA ALA A 279 -1.77 25.62 3.16
C ALA A 279 -0.99 24.51 2.42
N LYS A 280 0.15 24.06 2.96
CA LYS A 280 0.89 22.92 2.41
C LYS A 280 0.19 21.58 2.70
N SER A 281 -0.64 21.53 3.75
CA SER A 281 -1.24 20.31 4.29
C SER A 281 -2.55 19.87 3.62
N LYS A 282 -2.83 20.43 2.44
CA LYS A 282 -4.19 20.61 1.92
C LYS A 282 -4.31 20.17 0.46
N GLN A 283 -3.47 19.22 0.06
CA GLN A 283 -3.19 18.99 -1.36
C GLN A 283 -3.79 17.72 -1.95
N TYR A 284 -3.79 16.58 -1.26
CA TYR A 284 -4.19 15.32 -1.87
C TYR A 284 -4.99 14.46 -0.89
N SER A 285 -6.30 14.33 -1.06
CA SER A 285 -7.10 13.46 -0.18
C SER A 285 -7.89 12.47 -0.99
N ALA A 286 -7.87 11.19 -0.59
CA ALA A 286 -8.55 10.17 -1.37
C ALA A 286 -9.02 8.93 -0.63
N GLY A 287 -9.97 8.19 -1.21
CA GLY A 287 -10.39 6.92 -0.65
C GLY A 287 -9.37 5.79 -0.81
N ILE A 288 -8.58 5.74 -1.88
CA ILE A 288 -7.63 4.65 -2.15
C ILE A 288 -6.19 5.14 -2.21
N VAL A 289 -5.85 6.07 -3.12
CA VAL A 289 -4.49 6.60 -3.28
C VAL A 289 -4.47 8.13 -3.19
N SER A 290 -3.72 8.70 -2.25
CA SER A 290 -3.64 10.16 -2.16
C SER A 290 -2.84 10.72 -3.35
N CYS A 291 -1.66 10.14 -3.62
CA CYS A 291 -0.76 10.62 -4.64
C CYS A 291 -0.15 9.48 -5.47
N ALA A 292 -0.59 9.35 -6.73
CA ALA A 292 0.02 8.43 -7.68
C ALA A 292 1.34 9.05 -8.22
N SER A 293 2.46 8.67 -7.61
CA SER A 293 3.78 9.27 -7.82
C SER A 293 4.48 8.84 -9.11
N ASN A 294 4.11 7.67 -9.66
CA ASN A 294 4.52 7.18 -10.97
C ASN A 294 3.43 6.25 -11.56
N ALA A 295 3.76 5.22 -12.33
CA ALA A 295 2.78 4.24 -12.81
C ALA A 295 2.02 3.61 -11.63
N VAL A 296 0.69 3.69 -11.67
CA VAL A 296 -0.18 3.06 -10.68
C VAL A 296 -1.33 2.36 -11.42
N ASP A 297 -1.56 1.11 -11.08
CA ASP A 297 -2.70 0.31 -11.54
C ASP A 297 -3.64 0.10 -10.35
N ILE A 298 -4.86 0.62 -10.44
CA ILE A 298 -5.87 0.52 -9.39
C ILE A 298 -7.06 -0.25 -9.95
N GLU A 299 -7.34 -1.42 -9.38
CA GLU A 299 -8.37 -2.31 -9.88
C GLU A 299 -9.28 -2.82 -8.75
N GLY A 300 -10.59 -2.83 -8.99
CA GLY A 300 -11.54 -3.51 -8.09
C GLY A 300 -11.65 -2.88 -6.70
N CYS A 301 -11.20 -1.64 -6.52
CA CYS A 301 -11.13 -1.01 -5.20
C CYS A 301 -12.43 -0.28 -4.85
N THR A 302 -12.81 -0.28 -3.58
CA THR A 302 -14.02 0.38 -3.09
C THR A 302 -13.70 1.38 -1.99
N ASN A 303 -14.16 2.62 -2.14
CA ASN A 303 -14.22 3.59 -1.05
C ASN A 303 -15.66 3.76 -0.57
N SER A 304 -15.90 3.69 0.74
CA SER A 304 -17.16 4.02 1.39
C SER A 304 -17.01 5.05 2.52
N GLY A 305 -15.77 5.35 2.94
CA GLY A 305 -15.49 6.43 3.89
C GLY A 305 -15.68 7.81 3.24
N SER A 306 -16.11 8.79 4.03
CA SER A 306 -16.20 10.18 3.56
C SER A 306 -14.81 10.77 3.37
N ILE A 307 -14.63 11.55 2.31
CA ILE A 307 -13.38 12.20 1.96
C ILE A 307 -13.57 13.71 2.05
N ASN A 308 -12.92 14.34 3.03
CA ASN A 308 -12.93 15.78 3.24
C ASN A 308 -11.51 16.30 3.05
N GLY A 309 -11.27 16.99 1.94
CA GLY A 309 -9.97 17.57 1.63
C GLY A 309 -10.10 19.04 1.28
N VAL A 310 -9.00 19.62 0.79
CA VAL A 310 -8.98 21.01 0.35
C VAL A 310 -8.85 21.11 -1.16
N LYS A 311 -7.73 20.66 -1.72
CA LYS A 311 -7.45 20.60 -3.16
C LYS A 311 -7.17 19.16 -3.58
N ASN A 312 -7.34 18.84 -4.86
CA ASN A 312 -7.12 17.51 -5.46
C ASN A 312 -7.71 16.37 -4.61
N VAL A 313 -9.03 16.41 -4.48
CA VAL A 313 -9.80 15.48 -3.66
C VAL A 313 -10.51 14.49 -4.57
N GLY A 314 -10.25 13.19 -4.37
CA GLY A 314 -10.80 12.14 -5.22
C GLY A 314 -11.38 10.98 -4.43
N GLY A 315 -12.56 10.47 -4.78
CA GLY A 315 -13.10 9.29 -4.09
C GLY A 315 -12.21 8.04 -4.22
N ILE A 316 -11.41 7.91 -5.29
CA ILE A 316 -10.42 6.84 -5.47
C ILE A 316 -8.99 7.39 -5.46
N VAL A 317 -8.68 8.39 -6.29
CA VAL A 317 -7.34 8.99 -6.42
C VAL A 317 -7.38 10.50 -6.24
N GLY A 318 -6.57 11.03 -5.32
CA GLY A 318 -6.49 12.47 -5.08
C GLY A 318 -5.78 13.17 -6.22
N ASN A 319 -4.51 12.81 -6.46
CA ASN A 319 -3.69 13.40 -7.51
C ASN A 319 -2.80 12.38 -8.21
N VAL A 320 -2.65 12.54 -9.53
CA VAL A 320 -1.62 11.87 -10.32
C VAL A 320 -0.49 12.84 -10.63
N MET A 321 0.73 12.53 -10.16
CA MET A 321 1.91 13.37 -10.38
C MET A 321 2.35 13.36 -11.84
N LYS A 322 2.99 14.46 -12.25
CA LYS A 322 3.64 14.60 -13.55
C LYS A 322 4.66 13.48 -13.75
N GLY A 323 4.63 12.87 -14.94
CA GLY A 323 5.48 11.74 -15.30
C GLY A 323 5.06 11.23 -16.67
N ASP A 324 5.54 11.90 -17.72
CA ASP A 324 5.02 11.74 -19.08
C ASP A 324 5.44 10.41 -19.76
N GLU A 325 6.23 9.60 -19.06
CA GLU A 325 6.65 8.28 -19.52
C GLU A 325 5.82 7.15 -18.90
N ALA A 326 4.92 7.45 -17.95
CA ALA A 326 4.19 6.46 -17.19
C ALA A 326 2.67 6.65 -17.23
N ALA A 327 1.95 5.54 -17.37
CA ALA A 327 0.50 5.55 -17.37
C ALA A 327 -0.06 5.14 -15.99
N THR A 328 -1.21 5.71 -15.64
CA THR A 328 -2.01 5.33 -14.49
C THR A 328 -3.37 4.85 -14.97
N ALA A 329 -3.76 3.65 -14.56
CA ALA A 329 -5.03 3.03 -14.92
C ALA A 329 -5.87 2.85 -13.66
N ILE A 330 -7.12 3.31 -13.71
CA ILE A 330 -8.13 3.09 -12.67
C ILE A 330 -9.29 2.34 -13.30
N SER A 331 -9.57 1.14 -12.80
CA SER A 331 -10.61 0.28 -13.38
C SER A 331 -11.44 -0.44 -12.34
N ASN A 332 -12.72 -0.68 -12.66
CA ASN A 332 -13.64 -1.45 -11.81
C ASN A 332 -13.71 -0.94 -10.36
N CYS A 333 -13.50 0.36 -10.12
CA CYS A 333 -13.49 0.93 -8.79
C CYS A 333 -14.83 1.58 -8.44
N VAL A 334 -15.19 1.59 -7.16
CA VAL A 334 -16.45 2.17 -6.69
C VAL A 334 -16.19 3.18 -5.58
N ASN A 335 -16.71 4.39 -5.72
CA ASN A 335 -16.80 5.36 -4.65
C ASN A 335 -18.24 5.49 -4.15
N ASN A 336 -18.52 5.07 -2.93
CA ASN A 336 -19.77 5.26 -2.21
C ASN A 336 -19.71 6.43 -1.22
N GLY A 337 -18.51 6.82 -0.79
CA GLY A 337 -18.32 7.89 0.19
C GLY A 337 -18.53 9.28 -0.42
N ALA A 338 -19.09 10.21 0.36
CA ALA A 338 -19.16 11.61 -0.03
C ALA A 338 -17.74 12.19 -0.21
N VAL A 339 -17.57 13.04 -1.21
CA VAL A 339 -16.30 13.71 -1.54
C VAL A 339 -16.50 15.22 -1.46
N SER A 340 -15.81 15.86 -0.52
CA SER A 340 -15.88 17.30 -0.26
C SER A 340 -14.50 17.94 -0.37
N GLY A 341 -14.41 19.02 -1.16
CA GLY A 341 -13.22 19.86 -1.25
C GLY A 341 -13.49 21.31 -0.84
N GLN A 342 -12.43 22.04 -0.49
CA GLN A 342 -12.51 23.47 -0.19
C GLN A 342 -12.07 24.37 -1.36
N ASP A 343 -11.40 23.78 -2.36
CA ASP A 343 -10.78 24.44 -3.51
C ASP A 343 -11.00 23.60 -4.80
N LEU A 344 -10.17 23.80 -5.82
CA LEU A 344 -10.21 23.15 -7.13
C LEU A 344 -9.83 21.66 -7.10
N TYR A 345 -10.22 20.97 -8.19
CA TYR A 345 -9.92 19.56 -8.48
C TYR A 345 -10.59 18.60 -7.50
N VAL A 346 -11.92 18.50 -7.59
CA VAL A 346 -12.72 17.65 -6.71
C VAL A 346 -13.56 16.70 -7.55
N ALA A 347 -13.45 15.40 -7.31
CA ALA A 347 -14.22 14.42 -8.05
C ALA A 347 -14.49 13.10 -7.35
N GLY A 348 -15.53 12.41 -7.80
CA GLY A 348 -15.92 11.12 -7.26
C GLY A 348 -14.92 9.99 -7.50
N ILE A 349 -14.09 10.05 -8.55
CA ILE A 349 -13.05 9.04 -8.81
C ILE A 349 -11.65 9.65 -8.76
N VAL A 350 -11.29 10.55 -9.68
CA VAL A 350 -9.93 11.14 -9.75
C VAL A 350 -9.99 12.66 -9.62
N GLY A 351 -9.41 13.20 -8.54
CA GLY A 351 -9.37 14.65 -8.28
C GLY A 351 -8.56 15.41 -9.33
N ASN A 352 -7.28 15.07 -9.51
CA ASN A 352 -6.41 15.76 -10.47
C ASN A 352 -5.42 14.83 -11.18
N SER A 353 -4.97 15.27 -12.35
CA SER A 353 -3.82 14.73 -13.07
C SER A 353 -2.92 15.84 -13.59
N ALA A 354 -1.64 15.81 -13.20
CA ALA A 354 -0.59 16.67 -13.74
C ALA A 354 0.12 16.05 -14.97
N ARG A 355 -0.37 14.92 -15.49
CA ARG A 355 0.18 14.27 -16.69
C ARG A 355 -0.45 14.81 -17.98
N ALA A 356 0.27 14.61 -19.08
CA ALA A 356 -0.26 14.85 -20.41
C ALA A 356 -1.53 14.00 -20.69
N GLU A 357 -2.36 14.50 -21.59
CA GLU A 357 -3.59 13.83 -22.03
C GLU A 357 -3.30 12.41 -22.54
N GLY A 358 -4.13 11.46 -22.11
CA GLY A 358 -4.02 10.04 -22.50
C GLY A 358 -3.17 9.18 -21.57
N LEU A 359 -2.53 9.74 -20.54
CA LEU A 359 -1.70 8.98 -19.58
C LEU A 359 -2.42 8.56 -18.30
N VAL A 360 -3.64 9.06 -18.06
CA VAL A 360 -4.48 8.66 -16.94
C VAL A 360 -5.83 8.24 -17.48
N SER A 361 -6.28 7.04 -17.15
CA SER A 361 -7.55 6.48 -17.63
C SER A 361 -8.43 5.96 -16.49
N VAL A 362 -9.75 6.21 -16.60
CA VAL A 362 -10.78 5.74 -15.69
C VAL A 362 -11.81 4.95 -16.48
N VAL A 363 -12.05 3.68 -16.12
CA VAL A 363 -13.02 2.81 -16.80
C VAL A 363 -13.78 1.89 -15.87
N LYS A 364 -15.03 1.57 -16.21
CA LYS A 364 -15.89 0.70 -15.39
C LYS A 364 -15.96 1.13 -13.92
N CYS A 365 -15.75 2.40 -13.63
CA CYS A 365 -15.76 2.96 -12.29
C CYS A 365 -17.11 3.60 -11.98
N THR A 366 -17.58 3.44 -10.75
CA THR A 366 -18.87 3.99 -10.31
C THR A 366 -18.66 5.02 -9.21
N ASN A 367 -19.20 6.21 -9.38
CA ASN A 367 -19.33 7.17 -8.28
C ASN A 367 -20.78 7.25 -7.81
N ASN A 368 -21.06 6.71 -6.62
CA ASN A 368 -22.32 6.85 -5.90
C ASN A 368 -22.29 7.96 -4.84
N GLY A 369 -21.11 8.47 -4.47
CA GLY A 369 -20.94 9.53 -3.48
C GLY A 369 -21.31 10.92 -4.01
N GLU A 370 -21.91 11.75 -3.16
CA GLU A 370 -22.09 13.17 -3.45
C GLU A 370 -20.73 13.87 -3.56
N VAL A 371 -20.57 14.71 -4.59
CA VAL A 371 -19.36 15.50 -4.81
C VAL A 371 -19.69 16.97 -4.61
N THR A 372 -19.03 17.60 -3.64
CA THR A 372 -19.23 19.02 -3.29
C THR A 372 -17.90 19.75 -3.21
N SER A 373 -17.90 21.06 -3.50
CA SER A 373 -16.77 21.93 -3.20
C SER A 373 -17.24 23.33 -2.84
N THR A 374 -16.53 23.99 -1.93
CA THR A 374 -16.67 25.43 -1.66
C THR A 374 -15.80 26.31 -2.56
N GLY A 375 -14.94 25.70 -3.38
CA GLY A 375 -14.09 26.39 -4.35
C GLY A 375 -14.85 26.86 -5.60
N THR A 376 -14.13 27.46 -6.55
CA THR A 376 -14.74 27.89 -7.82
C THR A 376 -15.10 26.67 -8.68
N SER A 377 -16.19 26.77 -9.46
CA SER A 377 -16.82 25.62 -10.13
C SER A 377 -16.03 25.00 -11.31
N GLU A 378 -14.83 25.47 -11.60
CA GLU A 378 -14.13 25.18 -12.87
C GLU A 378 -13.41 23.83 -12.90
N PHE A 379 -13.28 23.12 -11.77
CA PHE A 379 -12.58 21.83 -11.72
C PHE A 379 -13.27 20.82 -10.80
N ILE A 380 -14.58 20.69 -10.94
CA ILE A 380 -15.43 19.79 -10.13
C ILE A 380 -16.20 18.87 -11.07
N GLY A 381 -16.11 17.56 -10.86
CA GLY A 381 -16.76 16.56 -11.71
C GLY A 381 -17.24 15.34 -10.94
N ASN A 382 -18.20 14.61 -11.50
CA ASN A 382 -18.70 13.40 -10.86
C ASN A 382 -17.65 12.28 -10.92
N LEU A 383 -16.86 12.23 -12.00
CA LEU A 383 -15.82 11.21 -12.20
C LEU A 383 -14.40 11.79 -12.15
N ARG A 384 -14.19 12.97 -12.76
CA ARG A 384 -12.86 13.59 -12.88
C ARG A 384 -12.87 15.07 -12.51
N GLY A 385 -11.78 15.56 -11.92
CA GLY A 385 -11.63 16.98 -11.58
C GLY A 385 -10.84 17.78 -12.62
N ASN A 386 -10.35 17.17 -13.70
CA ASN A 386 -9.80 17.90 -14.85
C ASN A 386 -10.01 17.13 -16.17
N THR A 387 -9.77 17.78 -17.30
CA THR A 387 -10.01 17.22 -18.64
C THR A 387 -8.87 16.35 -19.20
N THR A 388 -7.67 16.35 -18.60
CA THR A 388 -6.55 15.49 -19.04
C THR A 388 -6.74 14.03 -18.64
N ILE A 389 -7.62 13.78 -17.66
CA ILE A 389 -8.06 12.45 -17.25
C ILE A 389 -9.03 11.90 -18.32
N ALA A 390 -8.60 10.83 -18.97
CA ALA A 390 -9.38 10.11 -19.96
C ALA A 390 -10.46 9.26 -19.29
N LEU A 391 -11.71 9.45 -19.69
CA LEU A 391 -12.82 8.58 -19.32
C LEU A 391 -13.04 7.58 -20.45
N GLY A 392 -13.00 6.29 -20.17
CA GLY A 392 -13.39 5.25 -21.12
C GLY A 392 -14.69 4.55 -20.73
N ASP A 393 -15.07 3.54 -21.50
CA ASP A 393 -16.39 2.91 -21.40
C ASP A 393 -16.73 2.36 -20.01
N GLY A 394 -18.03 2.40 -19.69
CA GLY A 394 -18.62 1.71 -18.55
C GLY A 394 -18.54 2.44 -17.21
N ASN A 395 -18.05 3.68 -17.14
CA ASN A 395 -18.18 4.44 -15.89
C ASN A 395 -19.64 4.84 -15.64
N VAL A 396 -19.98 4.96 -14.36
CA VAL A 396 -21.35 5.21 -13.90
C VAL A 396 -21.36 6.35 -12.88
N ILE A 397 -22.29 7.28 -13.06
CA ILE A 397 -22.66 8.27 -12.04
C ILE A 397 -23.93 7.74 -11.36
N GLY A 398 -23.88 7.61 -10.03
CA GLY A 398 -24.97 7.09 -9.21
C GLY A 398 -26.24 7.92 -9.36
N ALA A 399 -27.40 7.25 -9.24
CA ALA A 399 -28.69 7.89 -9.39
C ALA A 399 -28.93 8.97 -8.32
N GLY A 400 -29.56 10.07 -8.70
CA GLY A 400 -29.90 11.17 -7.79
C GLY A 400 -28.76 12.16 -7.52
N LEU A 401 -27.56 11.92 -8.04
CA LEU A 401 -26.45 12.87 -7.94
C LEU A 401 -26.66 14.07 -8.87
N LYS A 402 -26.23 15.24 -8.40
CA LYS A 402 -26.14 16.44 -9.23
C LYS A 402 -25.10 16.23 -10.34
N VAL A 403 -25.48 16.57 -11.56
CA VAL A 403 -24.55 16.59 -12.71
C VAL A 403 -23.61 17.79 -12.58
N LEU A 404 -22.31 17.53 -12.72
CA LEU A 404 -21.26 18.53 -12.54
C LEU A 404 -20.66 19.01 -13.88
N PRO A 405 -20.14 20.25 -13.95
CA PRO A 405 -19.74 20.89 -15.21
C PRO A 405 -18.63 20.19 -16.00
N LEU A 406 -17.76 19.40 -15.36
CA LEU A 406 -16.74 18.61 -16.07
C LEU A 406 -17.29 17.36 -16.75
N ASP A 407 -18.50 16.94 -16.36
CA ASP A 407 -19.23 15.81 -16.91
C ASP A 407 -20.67 16.23 -17.32
N PRO A 408 -20.89 17.31 -18.13
CA PRO A 408 -22.21 17.94 -18.28
C PRO A 408 -23.09 17.34 -19.40
N THR A 409 -22.53 16.53 -20.31
CA THR A 409 -23.17 16.17 -21.59
C THR A 409 -23.52 14.70 -21.77
N ASP A 410 -23.25 13.82 -20.81
CA ASP A 410 -23.61 12.41 -20.90
C ASP A 410 -23.95 11.85 -19.52
N PRO A 411 -25.24 11.66 -19.20
CA PRO A 411 -25.63 11.16 -17.90
C PRO A 411 -25.17 9.71 -17.62
N THR A 412 -24.73 8.90 -18.61
CA THR A 412 -24.55 7.46 -18.38
C THR A 412 -23.64 6.62 -19.31
N GLY A 413 -22.96 7.11 -20.36
CA GLY A 413 -22.38 6.16 -21.35
C GLY A 413 -21.22 6.63 -22.24
N ILE A 414 -20.08 6.94 -21.61
CA ILE A 414 -18.87 7.50 -22.21
C ILE A 414 -18.55 6.95 -23.62
N SER A 415 -18.60 7.85 -24.61
CA SER A 415 -17.95 7.72 -25.90
C SER A 415 -17.10 8.95 -26.18
N ASP A 416 -15.92 8.73 -26.76
CA ASP A 416 -14.87 9.70 -27.15
C ASP A 416 -13.77 9.99 -26.11
N VAL A 417 -12.77 9.08 -26.09
CA VAL A 417 -11.43 9.39 -25.59
C VAL A 417 -10.49 9.61 -26.77
N ASN A 418 -10.21 10.88 -27.06
CA ASN A 418 -9.12 11.28 -27.95
C ASN A 418 -7.77 10.98 -27.26
N VAL A 419 -7.41 9.70 -27.18
CA VAL A 419 -6.09 9.30 -26.72
C VAL A 419 -5.07 9.67 -27.79
N ASN A 420 -4.14 10.57 -27.47
CA ASN A 420 -3.03 10.91 -28.36
C ASN A 420 -2.25 9.63 -28.72
N LYS A 421 -2.39 9.17 -29.97
CA LYS A 421 -2.00 7.82 -30.42
C LYS A 421 -0.48 7.58 -30.42
N THR A 422 0.33 8.60 -30.16
CA THR A 422 1.79 8.58 -30.28
C THR A 422 2.53 8.59 -28.94
N ALA A 423 1.84 8.71 -27.80
CA ALA A 423 2.49 8.66 -26.49
C ALA A 423 2.88 7.21 -26.14
N ASN A 424 4.06 7.01 -25.54
CA ASN A 424 4.43 5.73 -24.95
C ASN A 424 3.71 5.55 -23.60
N GLY A 425 3.30 4.32 -23.25
CA GLY A 425 2.56 4.06 -22.00
C GLY A 425 1.63 2.84 -22.07
N VAL A 426 0.87 2.60 -21.00
CA VAL A 426 -0.20 1.59 -20.94
C VAL A 426 -1.53 2.32 -21.09
N PHE A 427 -2.26 2.03 -22.15
CA PHE A 427 -3.50 2.71 -22.52
C PHE A 427 -4.67 1.73 -22.44
N LEU A 428 -5.87 2.22 -22.21
CA LEU A 428 -7.07 1.44 -22.52
C LEU A 428 -7.68 1.94 -23.82
N ARG A 429 -7.85 1.04 -24.80
CA ARG A 429 -8.50 1.33 -26.09
C ARG A 429 -9.60 0.31 -26.37
N ASN A 430 -10.83 0.77 -26.64
CA ASN A 430 -12.00 -0.08 -26.87
C ASN A 430 -12.14 -1.18 -25.80
N GLY A 431 -11.98 -0.81 -24.52
CA GLY A 431 -12.06 -1.73 -23.38
C GLY A 431 -10.88 -2.72 -23.23
N LYS A 432 -9.76 -2.54 -23.94
CA LYS A 432 -8.56 -3.40 -23.83
C LYS A 432 -7.34 -2.62 -23.38
N ILE A 433 -6.55 -3.21 -22.48
CA ILE A 433 -5.24 -2.68 -22.11
C ILE A 433 -4.28 -2.89 -23.29
N VAL A 434 -3.75 -1.79 -23.80
CA VAL A 434 -2.82 -1.68 -24.92
C VAL A 434 -1.60 -0.91 -24.47
N ILE A 435 -0.43 -1.53 -24.46
CA ILE A 435 0.84 -0.87 -24.25
C ILE A 435 1.25 -0.22 -25.58
N VAL A 436 1.48 1.08 -25.62
CA VAL A 436 2.13 1.75 -26.76
C VAL A 436 3.60 1.97 -26.43
N LYS A 437 4.49 1.46 -27.28
CA LYS A 437 5.93 1.69 -27.19
C LYS A 437 6.50 1.89 -28.58
N ASN A 438 7.14 3.03 -28.83
CA ASN A 438 7.73 3.43 -30.11
C ASN A 438 6.71 3.34 -31.26
N ASN A 439 5.51 3.91 -31.08
CA ASN A 439 4.39 3.83 -32.04
C ASN A 439 3.90 2.41 -32.38
N LYS A 440 4.20 1.41 -31.54
CA LYS A 440 3.70 0.03 -31.66
C LYS A 440 2.82 -0.33 -30.47
N GLU A 441 1.74 -1.07 -30.74
CA GLU A 441 0.73 -1.48 -29.76
C GLU A 441 0.88 -2.96 -29.38
N TYR A 442 0.82 -3.25 -28.08
CA TYR A 442 0.90 -4.60 -27.50
C TYR A 442 -0.27 -4.82 -26.55
N THR A 443 -0.91 -5.98 -26.59
CA THR A 443 -1.85 -6.39 -25.52
C THR A 443 -1.08 -6.97 -24.35
N VAL A 444 -1.69 -7.03 -23.16
CA VAL A 444 -1.10 -7.64 -21.95
C VAL A 444 -0.67 -9.11 -22.17
N GLY A 445 -1.23 -9.78 -23.20
CA GLY A 445 -0.84 -11.13 -23.63
C GLY A 445 0.27 -11.22 -24.69
N GLY A 446 0.99 -10.14 -25.00
CA GLY A 446 2.18 -10.16 -25.86
C GLY A 446 1.91 -10.24 -27.38
N VAL A 447 0.67 -10.06 -27.84
CA VAL A 447 0.36 -10.11 -29.29
C VAL A 447 0.52 -8.73 -29.92
N GLN A 448 1.39 -8.64 -30.93
CA GLN A 448 1.55 -7.44 -31.77
C GLN A 448 0.29 -7.25 -32.64
N MET A 449 -0.45 -6.16 -32.43
CA MET A 449 -1.55 -5.79 -33.33
C MET A 449 -0.94 -5.13 -34.57
N VAL A 450 -0.91 -5.85 -35.70
CA VAL A 450 -0.58 -5.25 -37.00
C VAL A 450 -1.80 -4.48 -37.48
N LYS A 451 -1.63 -3.19 -37.83
CA LYS A 451 -2.70 -2.34 -38.37
C LYS A 451 -3.41 -3.02 -39.54
N LYS A 452 -4.74 -3.01 -39.51
CA LYS A 452 -5.56 -3.03 -40.73
C LYS A 452 -5.90 -1.60 -41.12
#